data_AF-A0A7M7KAA4-F1
#
_entry.id   AF-A0A7M7KAA4-F1
#
_cell.length_a   1.000
_cell.length_b   1.000
_cell.length_c   1.000
_cell.angle_alpha   90.00
_cell.angle_beta   90.00
_cell.angle_gamma   90.00
#
_symmetry.space_group_name_H-M   'P 1'
#
loop_
_entity.id
_entity.type
_entity.pdbx_description
1 polymer ?
#
loop_
_entity_poly.entity_id
_entity_poly.type
_entity_poly.pdbx_seq_one_letter_code
_entity_poly.pdbx_strand_id
1 'polypeptide(L)'
;MCARVEPEAGDQDTVRKKECLRHVWMMTPESVQRLLTKTYDPQSQRYVFWQLVVGVVYAYNAWTPLLRVTFWEENTWKLFKTFDIAADIVNIVDVVCCRPREQFYKSGCPVRSFRKTWLNYRTSPNFRNDMLSLLPLEYPFAAHFSLAPLLRLNRLLRIDSYTLIFRKMEMASSMAFLWRLLRIVSYMMMIIHFNACAYFVISRIEGIGSNAFVYPGIGDLPYIRCFYFSFKMAAGIGKNVKPTHELEYIFMAFLWLQGSFIFAFILGQIKDIVSTAAYEETEYQTSMDLVIRHMVQMGIPKELDRKVRRYLVETYATKRTLREDAMLHILPQNLRAEVVSCDIKDIGIRI
;
A
#
# COMPACT_ATOMS: atom_id res chain seq x y z
N MET A 1 -55.50 38.97 11.91
CA MET A 1 -54.89 37.93 12.76
C MET A 1 -53.65 37.39 12.05
N CYS A 2 -52.47 37.95 12.34
CA CYS A 2 -51.19 37.36 11.91
C CYS A 2 -50.73 36.45 13.06
N ALA A 3 -50.89 35.14 12.91
CA ALA A 3 -50.40 34.17 13.89
C ALA A 3 -48.87 34.08 13.77
N ARG A 4 -48.18 34.55 14.81
CA ARG A 4 -46.75 34.35 15.02
C ARG A 4 -46.54 32.86 15.30
N VAL A 5 -45.96 32.14 14.35
CA VAL A 5 -45.50 30.76 14.53
C VAL A 5 -44.30 30.80 15.47
N GLU A 6 -44.44 30.25 16.67
CA GLU A 6 -43.31 30.06 17.60
C GLU A 6 -42.41 28.94 17.06
N PRO A 7 -41.07 29.10 17.07
CA PRO A 7 -40.17 28.04 16.64
C PRO A 7 -40.23 26.88 17.63
N GLU A 8 -40.41 25.65 17.13
CA GLU A 8 -40.34 24.43 17.93
C GLU A 8 -39.05 24.37 18.77
N ALA A 9 -39.18 23.99 20.05
CA ALA A 9 -38.09 23.99 21.03
C ALA A 9 -36.83 23.21 20.60
N GLY A 10 -36.94 22.28 19.63
CA GLY A 10 -35.81 21.55 19.06
C GLY A 10 -34.88 22.38 18.17
N ASP A 11 -35.37 23.43 17.50
CA ASP A 11 -34.56 24.27 16.60
C ASP A 11 -33.73 25.30 17.39
N GLN A 12 -34.32 25.90 18.44
CA GLN A 12 -33.62 26.84 19.32
C GLN A 12 -32.45 26.20 20.07
N ASP A 13 -32.59 24.96 20.53
CA ASP A 13 -31.51 24.23 21.21
C ASP A 13 -30.37 23.87 20.26
N THR A 14 -30.68 23.61 19.00
CA THR A 14 -29.70 23.32 17.95
C THR A 14 -28.94 24.59 17.54
N VAL A 15 -29.64 25.73 17.46
CA VAL A 15 -29.05 27.05 17.23
C VAL A 15 -28.15 27.45 18.40
N ARG A 16 -28.61 27.28 19.65
CA ARG A 16 -27.85 27.59 20.87
C ARG A 16 -26.59 26.72 21.01
N LYS A 17 -26.66 25.43 20.68
CA LYS A 17 -25.47 24.55 20.61
C LYS A 17 -24.50 24.99 19.52
N LYS A 18 -25.00 25.39 18.34
CA LYS A 18 -24.15 25.92 17.25
C LYS A 18 -23.48 27.24 17.64
N GLU A 19 -24.17 28.12 18.36
CA GLU A 19 -23.62 29.40 18.85
C GLU A 19 -22.59 29.20 19.97
N CYS A 20 -22.88 28.32 20.94
CA CYS A 20 -21.97 28.00 22.02
C CYS A 20 -20.67 27.35 21.50
N LEU A 21 -20.78 26.41 20.55
CA LEU A 21 -19.63 25.85 19.84
C LEU A 21 -18.86 26.92 19.06
N ARG A 22 -19.56 27.89 18.46
CA ARG A 22 -18.91 29.02 17.75
C ARG A 22 -18.14 29.91 18.74
N HIS A 23 -18.69 30.15 19.91
CA HIS A 23 -18.07 30.94 20.98
C HIS A 23 -16.82 30.27 21.56
N VAL A 24 -16.89 28.97 21.85
CA VAL A 24 -15.73 28.16 22.29
C VAL A 24 -14.66 28.11 21.21
N TRP A 25 -15.05 27.99 19.94
CA TRP A 25 -14.11 28.04 18.82
C TRP A 25 -13.40 29.39 18.75
N MET A 26 -14.13 30.51 18.85
CA MET A 26 -13.54 31.86 18.85
C MET A 26 -12.60 32.13 20.04
N MET A 27 -12.79 31.44 21.18
CA MET A 27 -11.89 31.52 22.34
C MET A 27 -10.60 30.70 22.20
N THR A 28 -10.50 29.80 21.21
CA THR A 28 -9.26 29.06 20.97
C THR A 28 -8.22 29.93 20.25
N PRO A 29 -6.93 29.85 20.63
CA PRO A 29 -5.88 30.62 19.97
C PRO A 29 -5.85 30.39 18.46
N GLU A 30 -5.63 31.44 17.66
CA GLU A 30 -5.61 31.33 16.19
C GLU A 30 -4.58 30.30 15.66
N SER A 31 -3.48 30.10 16.39
CA SER A 31 -2.47 29.09 16.10
C SER A 31 -3.06 27.67 16.18
N VAL A 32 -3.90 27.42 17.19
CA VAL A 32 -4.60 26.15 17.40
C VAL A 32 -5.71 25.98 16.37
N GLN A 33 -6.50 27.02 16.06
CA GLN A 33 -7.51 26.96 15.00
C GLN A 33 -6.91 26.66 13.62
N ARG A 34 -5.80 27.31 13.27
CA ARG A 34 -5.04 27.04 12.04
C ARG A 34 -4.51 25.61 12.02
N LEU A 35 -3.98 25.11 13.14
CA LEU A 35 -3.52 23.73 13.24
C LEU A 35 -4.67 22.73 13.09
N LEU A 36 -5.85 23.02 13.65
CA LEU A 36 -7.03 22.15 13.62
C LEU A 36 -7.72 22.09 12.24
N THR A 37 -7.65 23.17 11.48
CA THR A 37 -8.26 23.28 10.13
C THR A 37 -7.30 22.95 8.99
N LYS A 38 -6.00 22.80 9.27
CA LYS A 38 -4.98 22.48 8.28
C LYS A 38 -5.28 21.15 7.59
N THR A 39 -5.44 21.17 6.28
CA THR A 39 -5.59 19.97 5.45
C THR A 39 -4.25 19.54 4.86
N TYR A 40 -4.12 18.24 4.58
CA TYR A 40 -2.90 17.64 4.05
C TYR A 40 -3.07 17.25 2.59
N ASP A 41 -2.13 17.68 1.77
CA ASP A 41 -2.02 17.20 0.40
C ASP A 41 -1.56 15.72 0.41
N PRO A 42 -2.30 14.79 -0.21
CA PRO A 42 -1.92 13.38 -0.33
C PRO A 42 -0.52 13.15 -0.90
N GLN A 43 -0.01 14.08 -1.73
CA GLN A 43 1.30 14.00 -2.38
C GLN A 43 2.41 14.70 -1.58
N SER A 44 2.09 15.34 -0.45
CA SER A 44 3.09 15.98 0.40
C SER A 44 4.06 14.96 0.99
N GLN A 45 5.36 15.18 0.83
CA GLN A 45 6.43 14.32 1.35
C GLN A 45 6.25 13.96 2.84
N ARG A 46 5.84 14.93 3.67
CA ARG A 46 5.60 14.70 5.11
C ARG A 46 4.41 13.78 5.37
N TYR A 47 3.35 13.91 4.59
CA TYR A 47 2.16 13.07 4.71
C TYR A 47 2.45 11.66 4.21
N VAL A 48 3.17 11.54 3.09
CA VAL A 48 3.64 10.27 2.53
C VAL A 48 4.52 9.52 3.53
N PHE A 49 5.48 10.20 4.17
CA PHE A 49 6.30 9.61 5.24
C PHE A 49 5.45 9.14 6.43
N TRP A 50 4.48 9.95 6.89
CA TRP A 50 3.56 9.53 7.95
C TRP A 50 2.75 8.28 7.55
N GLN A 51 2.26 8.22 6.30
CA GLN A 51 1.57 7.04 5.80
C GLN A 51 2.48 5.80 5.74
N LEU A 52 3.78 5.95 5.47
CA LEU A 52 4.74 4.84 5.57
C LEU A 52 4.86 4.32 7.00
N VAL A 53 4.93 5.20 8.00
CA VAL A 53 4.92 4.82 9.43
C VAL A 53 3.65 4.03 9.78
N VAL A 54 2.48 4.49 9.31
CA VAL A 54 1.21 3.76 9.48
C VAL A 54 1.25 2.40 8.79
N GLY A 55 1.86 2.31 7.61
CA GLY A 55 2.08 1.04 6.90
C GLY A 55 2.93 0.04 7.69
N VAL A 56 4.01 0.50 8.32
CA VAL A 56 4.85 -0.33 9.20
C VAL A 56 4.06 -0.80 10.43
N VAL A 57 3.27 0.08 11.04
CA VAL A 57 2.40 -0.27 12.18
C VAL A 57 1.33 -1.30 11.78
N TYR A 58 0.78 -1.20 10.57
CA TYR A 58 -0.13 -2.23 10.06
C TYR A 58 0.58 -3.58 9.90
N ALA A 59 1.78 -3.60 9.30
CA ALA A 59 2.57 -4.82 9.14
C ALA A 59 2.90 -5.47 10.50
N TYR A 60 3.25 -4.67 11.51
CA TYR A 60 3.44 -5.14 12.89
C TYR A 60 2.17 -5.83 13.42
N ASN A 61 1.00 -5.16 13.35
CA ASN A 61 -0.25 -5.71 13.86
C ASN A 61 -0.75 -6.94 13.07
N ALA A 62 -0.26 -7.15 11.85
CA ALA A 62 -0.54 -8.34 11.07
C ALA A 62 0.36 -9.53 11.42
N TRP A 63 1.61 -9.26 11.77
CA TRP A 63 2.61 -10.30 12.02
C TRP A 63 2.60 -10.79 13.48
N THR A 64 2.49 -9.89 14.45
CA THR A 64 2.72 -10.25 15.86
C THR A 64 1.62 -11.08 16.52
N PRO A 65 0.32 -10.94 16.22
CA PRO A 65 -0.71 -11.73 16.90
C PRO A 65 -0.50 -13.23 16.79
N LEU A 66 -0.27 -13.72 15.56
CA LEU A 66 -0.10 -15.14 15.31
C LEU A 66 1.24 -15.64 15.84
N LEU A 67 2.32 -14.85 15.68
CA LEU A 67 3.63 -15.13 16.27
C LEU A 67 3.53 -15.40 17.78
N ARG A 68 2.84 -14.52 18.53
CA ARG A 68 2.73 -14.61 19.99
C ARG A 68 1.95 -15.84 20.45
N VAL A 69 0.84 -16.16 19.78
CA VAL A 69 0.03 -17.34 20.13
C VAL A 69 0.79 -18.64 19.88
N THR A 70 1.60 -18.68 18.82
CA THR A 70 2.28 -19.92 18.41
C THR A 70 3.63 -20.10 19.08
N PHE A 71 4.47 -19.06 19.18
CA PHE A 71 5.84 -19.13 19.70
C PHE A 71 6.00 -18.42 21.05
N TRP A 72 5.02 -18.54 21.95
CA TRP A 72 4.98 -17.81 23.22
C TRP A 72 6.26 -18.00 24.08
N GLU A 73 6.91 -16.88 24.42
CA GLU A 73 8.01 -16.81 25.41
C GLU A 73 7.63 -15.86 26.56
N GLU A 74 7.63 -16.36 27.80
CA GLU A 74 7.14 -15.64 28.98
C GLU A 74 7.88 -14.30 29.26
N ASN A 75 9.14 -14.17 28.85
CA ASN A 75 9.96 -12.98 29.13
C ASN A 75 9.70 -11.79 28.19
N THR A 76 8.91 -11.97 27.12
CA THR A 76 8.74 -10.93 26.07
C THR A 76 7.48 -10.08 26.22
N TRP A 77 6.60 -10.40 27.18
CA TRP A 77 5.26 -9.78 27.28
C TRP A 77 5.29 -8.25 27.46
N LYS A 78 6.23 -7.73 28.27
CA LYS A 78 6.36 -6.28 28.52
C LYS A 78 6.72 -5.53 27.24
N LEU A 79 7.65 -6.09 26.47
CA LEU A 79 8.14 -5.51 25.22
C LEU A 79 7.00 -5.42 24.19
N PHE A 80 6.27 -6.52 23.99
CA PHE A 80 5.13 -6.54 23.07
C PHE A 80 4.04 -5.57 23.50
N LYS A 81 3.73 -5.50 24.80
CA LYS A 81 2.72 -4.54 25.31
C LYS A 81 3.11 -3.09 25.04
N THR A 82 4.38 -2.72 25.17
CA THR A 82 4.86 -1.37 24.85
C THR A 82 4.71 -1.08 23.35
N PHE A 83 5.10 -2.01 22.48
CA PHE A 83 4.94 -1.84 21.03
C PHE A 83 3.47 -1.80 20.60
N ASP A 84 2.61 -2.58 21.24
CA ASP A 84 1.16 -2.59 21.02
C ASP A 84 0.53 -1.23 21.33
N ILE A 85 0.86 -0.66 22.49
CA ILE A 85 0.37 0.68 22.88
C ILE A 85 0.89 1.73 21.90
N ALA A 86 2.18 1.68 21.52
CA ALA A 86 2.74 2.61 20.55
C ALA A 86 2.05 2.50 19.18
N ALA A 87 1.78 1.29 18.71
CA ALA A 87 1.06 1.01 17.48
C ALA A 87 -0.39 1.54 17.52
N ASP A 88 -1.09 1.35 18.63
CA ASP A 88 -2.46 1.86 18.81
C ASP A 88 -2.48 3.39 18.84
N ILE A 89 -1.50 4.05 19.47
CA ILE A 89 -1.36 5.52 19.44
C ILE A 89 -1.19 6.01 18.00
N VAL A 90 -0.32 5.40 17.21
CA VAL A 90 -0.12 5.78 15.80
C VAL A 90 -1.41 5.62 14.99
N ASN A 91 -2.12 4.51 15.16
CA ASN A 91 -3.39 4.27 14.49
C ASN A 91 -4.47 5.30 14.88
N ILE A 92 -4.57 5.63 16.17
CA ILE A 92 -5.50 6.66 16.67
C ILE A 92 -5.16 8.02 16.05
N VAL A 93 -3.88 8.41 16.06
CA VAL A 93 -3.45 9.69 15.46
C VAL A 93 -3.76 9.71 13.96
N ASP A 94 -3.49 8.64 13.22
CA ASP A 94 -3.79 8.59 11.79
C ASP A 94 -5.29 8.75 11.51
N VAL A 95 -6.13 7.97 12.18
CA VAL A 95 -7.57 7.93 11.92
C VAL A 95 -8.29 9.19 12.40
N VAL A 96 -7.88 9.74 13.56
CA VAL A 96 -8.55 10.91 14.16
C VAL A 96 -7.98 12.22 13.61
N CYS A 97 -6.67 12.32 13.42
CA CYS A 97 -6.02 13.58 13.07
C CYS A 97 -5.68 13.69 11.57
N CYS A 98 -5.23 12.61 10.93
CA CYS A 98 -4.68 12.69 9.57
C CYS A 98 -5.74 12.43 8.49
N ARG A 99 -6.44 11.29 8.56
CA ARG A 99 -7.42 10.86 7.54
C ARG A 99 -8.55 11.85 7.27
N PRO A 100 -9.19 12.47 8.28
CA PRO A 100 -10.28 13.41 8.00
C PRO A 100 -9.80 14.73 7.38
N ARG A 101 -8.49 14.98 7.41
CA ARG A 101 -7.83 16.18 6.88
C ARG A 101 -7.16 15.95 5.53
N GLU A 102 -7.23 14.74 4.99
CA GLU A 102 -6.71 14.41 3.67
C GLU A 102 -7.50 15.15 2.58
N GLN A 103 -6.80 15.90 1.73
CA GLN A 103 -7.42 16.60 0.60
C GLN A 103 -7.83 15.60 -0.49
N PHE A 104 -8.93 15.89 -1.16
CA PHE A 104 -9.35 15.17 -2.36
C PHE A 104 -9.48 16.15 -3.52
N TYR A 105 -9.33 15.64 -4.75
CA TYR A 105 -9.38 16.44 -5.96
C TYR A 105 -10.78 16.39 -6.57
N LYS A 106 -11.33 17.55 -6.93
CA LYS A 106 -12.54 17.69 -7.76
C LYS A 106 -12.20 18.53 -8.97
N SER A 107 -12.40 17.96 -10.17
CA SER A 107 -12.08 18.61 -11.44
C SER A 107 -10.62 19.11 -11.54
N GLY A 108 -9.67 18.33 -11.01
CA GLY A 108 -8.24 18.69 -10.99
C GLY A 108 -7.82 19.67 -9.89
N CYS A 109 -8.75 20.29 -9.17
CA CYS A 109 -8.44 21.23 -8.09
C CYS A 109 -8.51 20.57 -6.70
N PRO A 110 -7.53 20.80 -5.81
CA PRO A 110 -7.55 20.25 -4.45
C PRO A 110 -8.57 20.97 -3.57
N VAL A 111 -9.48 20.21 -2.95
CA VAL A 111 -10.44 20.75 -1.98
C VAL A 111 -9.78 20.88 -0.62
N ARG A 112 -9.42 22.11 -0.23
CA ARG A 112 -8.67 22.40 1.01
C ARG A 112 -9.53 22.62 2.27
N SER A 113 -10.86 22.61 2.14
CA SER A 113 -11.77 22.87 3.26
C SER A 113 -11.94 21.64 4.16
N PHE A 114 -11.57 21.77 5.44
CA PHE A 114 -11.68 20.70 6.43
C PHE A 114 -13.09 20.09 6.53
N ARG A 115 -14.15 20.92 6.50
CA ARG A 115 -15.53 20.41 6.56
C ARG A 115 -15.85 19.48 5.39
N LYS A 116 -15.36 19.83 4.20
CA LYS A 116 -15.59 19.03 2.98
C LYS A 116 -14.77 17.74 3.02
N THR A 117 -13.51 17.78 3.47
CA THR A 117 -12.65 16.58 3.59
C THR A 117 -13.17 15.61 4.65
N TRP A 118 -13.59 16.13 5.81
CA TRP A 118 -14.16 15.33 6.87
C TRP A 118 -15.47 14.65 6.45
N LEU A 119 -16.38 15.38 5.80
CA LEU A 119 -17.63 14.83 5.31
C LEU A 119 -17.39 13.72 4.27
N ASN A 120 -16.47 13.97 3.33
CA ASN A 120 -16.06 12.99 2.33
C ASN A 120 -15.48 11.72 2.97
N TYR A 121 -14.65 11.86 4.00
CA TYR A 121 -14.11 10.72 4.74
C TYR A 121 -15.20 9.94 5.48
N ARG A 122 -16.09 10.62 6.20
CA ARG A 122 -17.18 9.96 6.96
C ARG A 122 -18.15 9.19 6.06
N THR A 123 -18.37 9.65 4.84
CA THR A 123 -19.22 8.94 3.86
C THR A 123 -18.51 7.77 3.18
N SER A 124 -17.18 7.68 3.29
CA SER A 124 -16.39 6.60 2.69
C SER A 124 -16.62 5.27 3.44
N PRO A 125 -16.70 4.13 2.75
CA PRO A 125 -16.76 2.81 3.40
C PRO A 125 -15.56 2.54 4.31
N ASN A 126 -14.41 3.16 4.02
CA ASN A 126 -13.19 3.03 4.82
C ASN A 126 -13.37 3.55 6.26
N PHE A 127 -14.24 4.53 6.49
CA PHE A 127 -14.48 5.07 7.82
C PHE A 127 -14.98 3.99 8.79
N ARG A 128 -15.90 3.13 8.35
CA ARG A 128 -16.43 2.03 9.19
C ARG A 128 -15.31 1.07 9.58
N ASN A 129 -14.49 0.66 8.62
CA ASN A 129 -13.40 -0.27 8.86
C ASN A 129 -12.31 0.34 9.76
N ASP A 130 -12.00 1.62 9.56
CA ASP A 130 -11.07 2.36 10.42
C ASP A 130 -11.59 2.45 11.87
N MET A 131 -12.89 2.74 12.09
CA MET A 131 -13.48 2.76 13.43
C MET A 131 -13.44 1.39 14.12
N LEU A 132 -13.82 0.32 13.42
CA LEU A 132 -13.80 -1.04 13.97
C LEU A 132 -12.37 -1.51 14.30
N SER A 133 -11.38 -1.07 13.53
CA SER A 133 -9.98 -1.41 13.74
C SER A 133 -9.37 -0.79 14.99
N LEU A 134 -9.93 0.33 15.48
CA LEU A 134 -9.48 1.02 16.70
C LEU A 134 -10.04 0.40 17.99
N LEU A 135 -10.98 -0.56 17.88
CA LEU A 135 -11.59 -1.14 19.06
C LEU A 135 -10.54 -1.89 19.92
N PRO A 136 -10.40 -1.54 21.21
CA PRO A 136 -9.40 -2.10 22.11
C PRO A 136 -9.82 -3.49 22.61
N LEU A 137 -10.15 -4.42 21.71
CA LEU A 137 -10.72 -5.73 22.04
C LEU A 137 -9.80 -6.64 22.88
N GLU A 138 -8.48 -6.48 22.77
CA GLU A 138 -7.51 -7.33 23.48
C GLU A 138 -7.37 -6.96 24.97
N TYR A 139 -7.34 -5.67 25.30
CA TYR A 139 -6.98 -5.20 26.65
C TYR A 139 -7.86 -5.74 27.78
N PRO A 140 -9.20 -5.85 27.63
CA PRO A 140 -10.05 -6.42 28.67
C PRO A 140 -9.78 -7.90 28.95
N PHE A 141 -9.35 -8.66 27.93
CA PHE A 141 -9.20 -10.11 28.01
C PHE A 141 -7.74 -10.57 28.12
N ALA A 142 -6.77 -9.65 28.00
CA ALA A 142 -5.34 -9.95 27.94
C ALA A 142 -4.79 -10.75 29.14
N ALA A 143 -5.37 -10.56 30.33
CA ALA A 143 -4.93 -11.25 31.54
C ALA A 143 -5.57 -12.65 31.74
N HIS A 144 -6.67 -12.94 31.05
CA HIS A 144 -7.52 -14.10 31.33
C HIS A 144 -7.56 -15.13 30.20
N PHE A 145 -7.06 -14.79 29.02
CA PHE A 145 -7.25 -15.58 27.81
C PHE A 145 -5.94 -15.73 27.02
N SER A 146 -5.43 -16.96 26.89
CA SER A 146 -4.17 -17.27 26.17
C SER A 146 -4.20 -16.91 24.69
N LEU A 147 -5.39 -16.89 24.09
CA LEU A 147 -5.62 -16.47 22.70
C LEU A 147 -5.98 -14.98 22.58
N ALA A 148 -5.90 -14.19 23.66
CA ALA A 148 -6.16 -12.75 23.63
C ALA A 148 -5.38 -12.00 22.53
N PRO A 149 -4.12 -12.36 22.21
CA PRO A 149 -3.42 -11.77 21.08
C PRO A 149 -4.17 -11.81 19.75
N LEU A 150 -5.01 -12.82 19.49
CA LEU A 150 -5.79 -12.95 18.25
C LEU A 150 -6.93 -11.93 18.17
N LEU A 151 -7.40 -11.40 19.29
CA LEU A 151 -8.42 -10.34 19.29
C LEU A 151 -7.91 -9.05 18.65
N ARG A 152 -6.58 -8.92 18.50
CA ARG A 152 -5.91 -7.83 17.80
C ARG A 152 -6.02 -7.93 16.27
N LEU A 153 -6.53 -9.04 15.72
CA LEU A 153 -6.73 -9.20 14.27
C LEU A 153 -7.81 -8.26 13.71
N ASN A 154 -8.65 -7.62 14.54
CA ASN A 154 -9.55 -6.55 14.08
C ASN A 154 -8.79 -5.35 13.46
N ARG A 155 -7.49 -5.18 13.75
CA ARG A 155 -6.65 -4.17 13.10
C ARG A 155 -6.46 -4.44 11.60
N LEU A 156 -6.66 -5.68 11.15
CA LEU A 156 -6.53 -6.09 9.74
C LEU A 156 -7.66 -5.62 8.84
N LEU A 157 -8.79 -5.17 9.41
CA LEU A 157 -9.89 -4.54 8.68
C LEU A 157 -9.43 -3.34 7.84
N ARG A 158 -8.24 -2.78 8.11
CA ARG A 158 -7.60 -1.69 7.36
C ARG A 158 -6.80 -2.14 6.12
N ILE A 159 -6.99 -3.35 5.59
CA ILE A 159 -6.22 -3.84 4.43
C ILE A 159 -6.33 -2.94 3.18
N ASP A 160 -7.49 -2.33 2.94
CA ASP A 160 -7.68 -1.38 1.85
C ASP A 160 -6.85 -0.11 2.04
N SER A 161 -6.78 0.35 3.30
CA SER A 161 -5.93 1.47 3.70
C SER A 161 -4.45 1.15 3.51
N TYR A 162 -4.01 -0.07 3.86
CA TYR A 162 -2.64 -0.54 3.61
C TYR A 162 -2.31 -0.56 2.10
N THR A 163 -3.20 -1.13 1.29
CA THR A 163 -3.03 -1.16 -0.18
C THR A 163 -2.97 0.25 -0.76
N LEU A 164 -3.80 1.17 -0.25
CA LEU A 164 -3.82 2.56 -0.67
C LEU A 164 -2.51 3.29 -0.35
N ILE A 165 -1.87 3.00 0.80
CA ILE A 165 -0.57 3.58 1.17
C ILE A 165 0.47 3.23 0.11
N PHE A 166 0.61 1.95 -0.27
CA PHE A 166 1.55 1.55 -1.32
C PHE A 166 1.27 2.20 -2.67
N ARG A 167 -0.01 2.37 -3.05
CA ARG A 167 -0.37 3.10 -4.28
C ARG A 167 0.03 4.58 -4.22
N LYS A 168 -0.10 5.21 -3.06
CA LYS A 168 0.37 6.60 -2.85
C LYS A 168 1.89 6.69 -2.94
N MET A 169 2.62 5.74 -2.35
CA MET A 169 4.08 5.66 -2.50
C MET A 169 4.51 5.47 -3.96
N GLU A 170 3.79 4.62 -4.69
CA GLU A 170 4.01 4.37 -6.12
C GLU A 170 3.86 5.67 -6.95
N MET A 171 2.87 6.50 -6.66
CA MET A 171 2.67 7.80 -7.34
C MET A 171 3.68 8.89 -6.90
N ALA A 172 4.15 8.83 -5.65
CA ALA A 172 5.04 9.86 -5.10
C ALA A 172 6.54 9.63 -5.40
N SER A 173 6.91 8.42 -5.82
CA SER A 173 8.29 7.99 -6.04
C SER A 173 8.64 7.92 -7.51
N SER A 174 9.86 8.32 -7.87
CA SER A 174 10.42 8.08 -9.22
C SER A 174 10.59 6.59 -9.55
N MET A 175 10.75 5.76 -8.51
CA MET A 175 10.85 4.30 -8.61
C MET A 175 9.51 3.62 -8.34
N ALA A 176 8.48 3.93 -9.15
CA ALA A 176 7.14 3.35 -9.01
C ALA A 176 7.16 1.80 -9.02
N PHE A 177 8.03 1.20 -9.85
CA PHE A 177 8.18 -0.25 -9.96
C PHE A 177 8.57 -0.92 -8.63
N LEU A 178 9.44 -0.28 -7.84
CA LEU A 178 9.93 -0.83 -6.58
C LEU A 178 8.80 -0.92 -5.56
N TRP A 179 7.96 0.11 -5.48
CA TRP A 179 6.81 0.13 -4.56
C TRP A 179 5.74 -0.90 -4.95
N ARG A 180 5.53 -1.11 -6.26
CA ARG A 180 4.66 -2.18 -6.74
C ARG A 180 5.18 -3.55 -6.33
N LEU A 181 6.48 -3.80 -6.48
CA LEU A 181 7.12 -5.05 -6.08
C LEU A 181 7.07 -5.26 -4.57
N LEU A 182 7.41 -4.24 -3.77
CA LEU A 182 7.39 -4.29 -2.31
C LEU A 182 5.99 -4.61 -1.77
N ARG A 183 4.93 -4.08 -2.38
CA ARG A 183 3.54 -4.42 -2.01
C ARG A 183 3.29 -5.92 -2.16
N ILE A 184 3.63 -6.50 -3.32
CA ILE A 184 3.42 -7.92 -3.60
C ILE A 184 4.27 -8.80 -2.67
N VAL A 185 5.55 -8.45 -2.51
CA VAL A 185 6.46 -9.17 -1.60
C VAL A 185 5.95 -9.13 -0.16
N SER A 186 5.37 -8.01 0.29
CA SER A 186 4.79 -7.92 1.64
C SER A 186 3.62 -8.90 1.86
N TYR A 187 2.77 -9.10 0.85
CA TYR A 187 1.67 -10.07 0.91
C TYR A 187 2.19 -11.51 0.91
N MET A 188 3.17 -11.83 0.06
CA MET A 188 3.84 -13.13 0.06
C MET A 188 4.45 -13.43 1.44
N MET A 189 5.15 -12.44 2.02
CA MET A 189 5.81 -12.59 3.30
C MET A 189 4.83 -12.95 4.43
N MET A 190 3.62 -12.37 4.40
CA MET A 190 2.55 -12.70 5.35
C MET A 190 2.06 -14.14 5.21
N ILE A 191 1.91 -14.63 3.98
CA ILE A 191 1.50 -16.02 3.72
C ILE A 191 2.57 -17.00 4.24
N ILE A 192 3.84 -16.71 4.00
CA ILE A 192 4.97 -17.50 4.50
C ILE A 192 4.98 -17.50 6.04
N HIS A 193 4.70 -16.35 6.66
CA HIS A 193 4.55 -16.26 8.12
C HIS A 193 3.41 -17.15 8.64
N PHE A 194 2.23 -17.13 8.02
CA PHE A 194 1.11 -18.00 8.40
C PHE A 194 1.46 -19.48 8.27
N ASN A 195 2.13 -19.86 7.19
CA ASN A 195 2.60 -21.23 6.99
C ASN A 195 3.62 -21.65 8.05
N ALA A 196 4.50 -20.75 8.48
CA ALA A 196 5.50 -21.02 9.51
C ALA A 196 4.85 -21.26 10.88
N CYS A 197 3.86 -20.44 11.22
CA CYS A 197 3.05 -20.59 12.42
C CYS A 197 2.25 -21.89 12.39
N ALA A 198 1.63 -22.23 11.25
CA ALA A 198 0.91 -23.49 11.07
C ALA A 198 1.83 -24.72 11.20
N TYR A 199 3.02 -24.69 10.58
CA TYR A 199 4.01 -25.76 10.68
C TYR A 199 4.44 -26.01 12.14
N PHE A 200 4.65 -24.94 12.91
CA PHE A 200 4.99 -25.07 14.32
C PHE A 200 3.83 -25.65 15.14
N VAL A 201 2.59 -25.23 14.88
CA VAL A 201 1.40 -25.80 15.54
C VAL A 201 1.26 -27.30 15.23
N ILE A 202 1.44 -27.71 13.98
CA ILE A 202 1.43 -29.14 13.59
C ILE A 202 2.53 -29.89 14.36
N SER A 203 3.75 -29.33 14.39
CA SER A 203 4.87 -29.92 15.14
C SER A 203 4.59 -30.02 16.65
N ARG A 204 3.80 -29.11 17.23
CA ARG A 204 3.38 -29.16 18.64
C ARG A 204 2.32 -30.23 18.88
N ILE A 205 1.40 -30.44 17.93
CA ILE A 205 0.32 -31.44 18.02
C ILE A 205 0.90 -32.86 17.91
N GLU A 206 1.82 -33.09 16.96
CA GLU A 206 2.46 -34.40 16.74
C GLU A 206 3.62 -34.68 17.72
N GLY A 207 4.08 -33.65 18.44
CA GLY A 207 5.20 -33.72 19.36
C GLY A 207 6.49 -33.22 18.72
N ILE A 208 7.15 -32.25 19.37
CA ILE A 208 8.41 -31.68 18.87
C ILE A 208 9.47 -32.78 18.81
N GLY A 209 10.12 -32.93 17.64
CA GLY A 209 11.15 -33.93 17.41
C GLY A 209 10.66 -35.38 17.40
N SER A 210 9.35 -35.63 17.31
CA SER A 210 8.78 -36.99 17.27
C SER A 210 9.17 -37.74 16.00
N ASN A 211 9.35 -37.03 14.88
CA ASN A 211 9.77 -37.58 13.60
C ASN A 211 10.69 -36.58 12.87
N ALA A 212 11.13 -36.96 11.67
CA ALA A 212 12.09 -36.18 10.90
C ALA A 212 11.46 -34.96 10.18
N PHE A 213 10.13 -34.92 10.04
CA PHE A 213 9.40 -33.84 9.39
C PHE A 213 9.13 -32.65 10.33
N VAL A 214 8.68 -32.94 11.55
CA VAL A 214 8.31 -31.91 12.53
C VAL A 214 9.52 -31.10 12.98
N TYR A 215 9.25 -29.92 13.54
CA TYR A 215 10.31 -29.10 14.13
C TYR A 215 11.09 -29.92 15.18
N PRO A 216 12.43 -30.05 15.06
CA PRO A 216 13.20 -30.97 15.88
C PRO A 216 13.48 -30.46 17.31
N GLY A 217 13.00 -29.26 17.67
CA GLY A 217 13.29 -28.68 18.99
C GLY A 217 14.70 -28.11 19.15
N ILE A 218 15.51 -28.14 18.10
CA ILE A 218 16.89 -27.67 18.13
C ILE A 218 16.92 -26.16 17.88
N GLY A 219 17.76 -25.44 18.64
CA GLY A 219 18.10 -24.03 18.43
C GLY A 219 17.23 -23.04 19.21
N ASP A 220 17.84 -21.91 19.56
CA ASP A 220 17.25 -20.91 20.48
C ASP A 220 16.09 -20.10 19.85
N LEU A 221 15.95 -20.12 18.52
CA LEU A 221 14.96 -19.35 17.78
C LEU A 221 14.07 -20.27 16.91
N PRO A 222 13.04 -20.91 17.51
CA PRO A 222 12.15 -21.84 16.79
C PRO A 222 11.43 -21.18 15.61
N TYR A 223 11.06 -19.91 15.77
CA TYR A 223 10.39 -19.13 14.73
C TYR A 223 11.20 -19.05 13.43
N ILE A 224 12.50 -18.72 13.52
CA ILE A 224 13.35 -18.55 12.34
C ILE A 224 13.51 -19.87 11.57
N ARG A 225 13.56 -21.00 12.28
CA ARG A 225 13.67 -22.33 11.67
C ARG A 225 12.38 -22.73 10.94
N CYS A 226 11.22 -22.49 11.57
CA CYS A 226 9.92 -22.72 10.95
C CYS A 226 9.71 -21.79 9.75
N PHE A 227 10.10 -20.52 9.87
CA PHE A 227 10.04 -19.55 8.79
C PHE A 227 10.91 -19.95 7.61
N TYR A 228 12.15 -20.39 7.87
CA TYR A 228 13.05 -20.90 6.84
C TYR A 228 12.46 -22.12 6.11
N PHE A 229 11.84 -23.05 6.84
CA PHE A 229 11.13 -24.19 6.24
C PHE A 229 10.00 -23.72 5.30
N SER A 230 9.11 -22.86 5.77
CA SER A 230 7.99 -22.36 4.97
C SER A 230 8.44 -21.51 3.79
N PHE A 231 9.51 -20.72 3.94
CA PHE A 231 10.11 -19.94 2.86
C PHE A 231 10.67 -20.85 1.75
N LYS A 232 11.43 -21.90 2.11
CA LYS A 232 11.92 -22.89 1.13
C LYS A 232 10.78 -23.56 0.36
N MET A 233 9.69 -23.88 1.06
CA MET A 233 8.50 -24.46 0.46
C MET A 233 7.84 -23.51 -0.54
N ALA A 234 7.67 -22.23 -0.16
CA ALA A 234 7.14 -21.21 -1.05
C ALA A 234 8.05 -20.93 -2.26
N ALA A 235 9.38 -21.02 -2.09
CA ALA A 235 10.37 -20.85 -3.14
C ALA A 235 10.53 -22.08 -4.06
N GLY A 236 9.83 -23.20 -3.80
CA GLY A 236 9.95 -24.42 -4.60
C GLY A 236 11.27 -25.19 -4.42
N ILE A 237 12.01 -24.94 -3.33
CA ILE A 237 13.29 -25.61 -3.07
C ILE A 237 13.03 -27.01 -2.48
N GLY A 238 13.09 -28.04 -3.34
CA GLY A 238 12.56 -29.39 -3.11
C GLY A 238 13.45 -30.42 -2.38
N LYS A 239 14.15 -30.05 -1.31
CA LYS A 239 14.93 -31.02 -0.49
C LYS A 239 14.45 -31.07 0.96
N ASN A 240 13.13 -31.12 1.16
CA ASN A 240 12.56 -31.20 2.50
C ASN A 240 12.40 -32.66 2.92
N VAL A 241 12.40 -32.87 4.22
CA VAL A 241 12.23 -34.21 4.80
C VAL A 241 10.86 -34.76 4.39
N LYS A 242 10.80 -36.05 4.11
CA LYS A 242 9.58 -36.72 3.69
C LYS A 242 8.58 -36.73 4.86
N PRO A 243 7.30 -36.37 4.60
CA PRO A 243 6.22 -36.59 5.53
C PRO A 243 6.14 -38.05 6.00
N THR A 244 5.71 -38.24 7.23
CA THR A 244 5.47 -39.55 7.85
C THR A 244 3.99 -39.77 8.15
N HIS A 245 3.29 -38.77 8.68
CA HIS A 245 1.86 -38.84 8.97
C HIS A 245 0.99 -38.23 7.87
N GLU A 246 -0.29 -38.65 7.80
CA GLU A 246 -1.25 -38.17 6.79
C GLU A 246 -1.46 -36.65 6.83
N LEU A 247 -1.48 -36.05 8.03
CA LEU A 247 -1.60 -34.60 8.21
C LEU A 247 -0.42 -33.85 7.59
N GLU A 248 0.80 -34.37 7.73
CA GLU A 248 2.01 -33.82 7.13
C GLU A 248 1.96 -33.86 5.60
N TYR A 249 1.43 -34.95 5.01
CA TYR A 249 1.23 -35.06 3.56
C TYR A 249 0.23 -34.02 3.05
N ILE A 250 -0.92 -33.86 3.72
CA ILE A 250 -1.92 -32.86 3.36
C ILE A 250 -1.34 -31.44 3.46
N PHE A 251 -0.61 -31.16 4.55
CA PHE A 251 0.02 -29.86 4.75
C PHE A 251 1.09 -29.57 3.70
N MET A 252 1.95 -30.55 3.36
CA MET A 252 2.95 -30.39 2.30
C MET A 252 2.32 -30.17 0.92
N ALA A 253 1.27 -30.92 0.58
CA ALA A 253 0.55 -30.74 -0.67
C ALA A 253 -0.04 -29.33 -0.78
N PHE A 254 -0.62 -28.82 0.31
CA PHE A 254 -1.11 -27.45 0.39
C PHE A 254 0.01 -26.41 0.21
N LEU A 255 1.14 -26.57 0.92
CA LEU A 255 2.28 -25.65 0.81
C LEU A 255 2.88 -25.61 -0.60
N TRP A 256 3.01 -26.77 -1.27
CA TRP A 256 3.50 -26.83 -2.65
C TRP A 256 2.56 -26.19 -3.64
N LEU A 257 1.26 -26.48 -3.53
CA LEU A 257 0.25 -25.89 -4.40
C LEU A 257 0.25 -24.36 -4.24
N GLN A 258 0.19 -23.88 -2.99
CA GLN A 258 0.21 -22.47 -2.68
C GLN A 258 1.52 -21.79 -3.13
N GLY A 259 2.68 -22.40 -2.89
CA GLY A 259 3.98 -21.88 -3.32
C GLY A 259 4.07 -21.74 -4.85
N SER A 260 3.57 -22.72 -5.59
CA SER A 260 3.52 -22.70 -7.05
C SER A 260 2.67 -21.55 -7.58
N PHE A 261 1.50 -21.30 -6.97
CA PHE A 261 0.64 -20.16 -7.33
C PHE A 261 1.29 -18.82 -7.01
N ILE A 262 1.91 -18.68 -5.85
CA ILE A 262 2.62 -17.44 -5.45
C ILE A 262 3.75 -17.15 -6.43
N PHE A 263 4.56 -18.16 -6.76
CA PHE A 263 5.67 -18.02 -7.69
C PHE A 263 5.20 -17.62 -9.09
N ALA A 264 4.16 -18.28 -9.62
CA ALA A 264 3.55 -17.94 -10.90
C ALA A 264 2.99 -16.50 -10.92
N PHE A 265 2.31 -16.07 -9.85
CA PHE A 265 1.79 -14.72 -9.73
C PHE A 265 2.91 -13.67 -9.73
N ILE A 266 3.98 -13.88 -8.95
CA ILE A 266 5.12 -12.97 -8.89
C ILE A 266 5.82 -12.87 -10.24
N LEU A 267 6.06 -14.00 -10.91
CA LEU A 267 6.63 -14.00 -12.26
C LEU A 267 5.76 -13.24 -13.26
N GLY A 268 4.44 -13.40 -13.20
CA GLY A 268 3.51 -12.64 -14.03
C GLY A 268 3.62 -11.14 -13.79
N GLN A 269 3.63 -10.72 -12.52
CA GLN A 269 3.77 -9.31 -12.15
C GLN A 269 5.13 -8.72 -12.57
N ILE A 270 6.22 -9.46 -12.41
CA ILE A 270 7.55 -9.03 -12.87
C ILE A 270 7.55 -8.89 -14.39
N LYS A 271 6.97 -9.85 -15.13
CA LYS A 271 6.86 -9.79 -16.59
C LYS A 271 6.08 -8.55 -17.04
N ASP A 272 4.93 -8.26 -16.41
CA ASP A 272 4.11 -7.09 -16.74
C ASP A 272 4.84 -5.77 -16.45
N ILE A 273 5.65 -5.72 -15.39
CA ILE A 273 6.49 -4.56 -15.07
C ILE A 273 7.59 -4.39 -16.12
N VAL A 274 8.29 -5.46 -16.47
CA VAL A 274 9.38 -5.44 -17.47
C VAL A 274 8.84 -5.05 -18.84
N SER A 275 7.69 -5.59 -19.26
CA SER A 275 7.07 -5.22 -20.53
C SER A 275 6.63 -3.76 -20.57
N THR A 276 6.13 -3.22 -19.45
CA THR A 276 5.78 -1.80 -19.33
C THR A 276 7.03 -0.92 -19.39
N ALA A 277 8.12 -1.30 -18.71
CA ALA A 277 9.36 -0.55 -18.71
C ALA A 277 10.06 -0.56 -20.07
N ALA A 278 9.97 -1.66 -20.82
CA ALA A 278 10.50 -1.81 -22.17
C ALA A 278 9.55 -1.30 -23.27
N TYR A 279 8.35 -0.80 -22.93
CA TYR A 279 7.32 -0.47 -23.89
C TYR A 279 7.76 0.60 -24.89
N GLU A 280 8.35 1.71 -24.40
CA GLU A 280 8.78 2.83 -25.24
C GLU A 280 9.85 2.41 -26.26
N GLU A 281 10.83 1.62 -25.83
CA GLU A 281 11.87 1.08 -26.70
C GLU A 281 11.29 0.10 -27.72
N THR A 282 10.38 -0.78 -27.29
CA THR A 282 9.73 -1.75 -28.17
C THR A 282 8.85 -1.07 -29.23
N GLU A 283 8.09 -0.04 -28.84
CA GLU A 283 7.24 0.75 -29.76
C GLU A 283 8.09 1.48 -30.81
N TYR A 284 9.21 2.05 -30.37
CA TYR A 284 10.15 2.72 -31.25
C TYR A 284 10.77 1.76 -32.27
N GLN A 285 11.29 0.62 -31.80
CA GLN A 285 11.88 -0.41 -32.66
C GLN A 285 10.86 -0.95 -33.66
N THR A 286 9.63 -1.22 -33.21
CA THR A 286 8.54 -1.70 -34.08
C THR A 286 8.19 -0.69 -35.18
N SER A 287 8.16 0.60 -34.85
CA SER A 287 7.89 1.68 -35.82
C SER A 287 9.03 1.81 -36.85
N MET A 288 10.28 1.74 -36.39
CA MET A 288 11.45 1.77 -37.27
C MET A 288 11.46 0.57 -38.24
N ASP A 289 11.16 -0.64 -37.74
CA ASP A 289 11.06 -1.85 -38.55
C ASP A 289 9.95 -1.75 -39.60
N LEU A 290 8.82 -1.13 -39.27
CA LEU A 290 7.73 -0.89 -40.22
C LEU A 290 8.18 0.02 -41.36
N VAL A 291 8.84 1.15 -41.06
CA VAL A 291 9.37 2.06 -42.07
C VAL A 291 10.36 1.33 -42.97
N ILE A 292 11.33 0.64 -42.38
CA ILE A 292 12.34 -0.13 -43.12
C ILE A 292 11.69 -1.15 -44.05
N ARG A 293 10.70 -1.91 -43.55
CA ARG A 293 10.00 -2.92 -44.34
C ARG A 293 9.28 -2.31 -45.55
N HIS A 294 8.66 -1.15 -45.37
CA HIS A 294 8.04 -0.40 -46.47
C HIS A 294 9.06 0.13 -47.49
N MET A 295 10.22 0.59 -47.03
CA MET A 295 11.30 1.04 -47.91
C MET A 295 11.82 -0.08 -48.81
N VAL A 296 11.97 -1.30 -48.26
CA VAL A 296 12.39 -2.48 -49.02
C VAL A 296 11.33 -2.85 -50.06
N GLN A 297 10.04 -2.81 -49.71
CA GLN A 297 8.94 -3.10 -50.64
C GLN A 297 8.86 -2.11 -51.81
N MET A 298 9.20 -0.83 -51.58
CA MET A 298 9.19 0.21 -52.60
C MET A 298 10.45 0.22 -53.49
N GLY A 299 11.46 -0.61 -53.20
CA GLY A 299 12.69 -0.66 -54.01
C GLY A 299 13.51 0.63 -53.96
N ILE A 300 13.56 1.29 -52.79
CA ILE A 300 14.21 2.61 -52.65
C ILE A 300 15.74 2.51 -52.86
N PRO A 301 16.38 3.50 -53.50
CA PRO A 301 17.84 3.54 -53.66
C PRO A 301 18.60 3.47 -52.33
N LYS A 302 19.73 2.75 -52.32
CA LYS A 302 20.55 2.49 -51.11
C LYS A 302 20.99 3.76 -50.36
N GLU A 303 21.20 4.86 -51.06
CA GLU A 303 21.63 6.11 -50.43
C GLU A 303 20.51 6.75 -49.58
N LEU A 304 19.26 6.66 -50.05
CA LEU A 304 18.09 7.15 -49.29
C LEU A 304 17.76 6.21 -48.12
N ASP A 305 17.90 4.89 -48.29
CA ASP A 305 17.80 3.91 -47.19
C ASP A 305 18.77 4.22 -46.05
N ARG A 306 20.04 4.46 -46.38
CA ARG A 306 21.06 4.84 -45.39
C ARG A 306 20.72 6.14 -44.66
N LYS A 307 20.20 7.14 -45.38
CA LYS A 307 19.81 8.44 -44.81
C LYS A 307 18.64 8.31 -43.84
N VAL A 308 17.60 7.57 -44.20
CA VAL A 308 16.41 7.37 -43.35
C VAL A 308 16.77 6.58 -42.09
N ARG A 309 17.55 5.50 -42.20
CA ARG A 309 18.01 4.73 -41.03
C ARG A 309 18.80 5.57 -40.06
N ARG A 310 19.72 6.40 -40.56
CA ARG A 310 20.52 7.32 -39.73
C ARG A 310 19.62 8.32 -39.00
N TYR A 311 18.68 8.93 -39.72
CA TYR A 311 17.70 9.84 -39.12
C TYR A 311 16.91 9.18 -37.99
N LEU A 312 16.43 7.95 -38.18
CA LEU A 312 15.72 7.20 -37.14
C LEU A 312 16.62 7.00 -35.91
N VAL A 313 17.81 6.40 -36.08
CA VAL A 313 18.75 6.17 -34.96
C VAL A 313 19.10 7.46 -34.20
N GLU A 314 19.38 8.56 -34.91
CA GLU A 314 19.69 9.86 -34.29
C GLU A 314 18.47 10.46 -33.56
N THR A 315 17.28 10.33 -34.15
CA THR A 315 16.02 10.80 -33.54
C THR A 315 15.70 10.02 -32.26
N TYR A 316 15.95 8.71 -32.23
CA TYR A 316 15.81 7.90 -31.02
C TYR A 316 16.74 8.38 -29.91
N ALA A 317 18.02 8.56 -30.24
CA ALA A 317 19.05 8.98 -29.29
C ALA A 317 18.74 10.35 -28.68
N THR A 318 18.09 11.23 -29.43
CA THR A 318 17.80 12.61 -29.03
C THR A 318 16.46 12.76 -28.32
N LYS A 319 15.38 12.20 -28.89
CA LYS A 319 14.00 12.46 -28.43
C LYS A 319 13.37 11.33 -27.63
N ARG A 320 13.85 10.09 -27.77
CA ARG A 320 13.28 8.85 -27.18
C ARG A 320 11.78 8.59 -27.47
N THR A 321 11.09 9.45 -28.23
CA THR A 321 9.69 9.30 -28.65
C THR A 321 9.49 9.84 -30.06
N LEU A 322 8.57 9.22 -30.81
CA LEU A 322 8.17 9.64 -32.16
C LEU A 322 6.90 10.52 -32.17
N ARG A 323 6.19 10.66 -31.04
CA ARG A 323 4.84 11.27 -30.96
C ARG A 323 4.69 12.28 -29.81
N GLU A 324 5.57 13.28 -29.74
CA GLU A 324 5.47 14.38 -28.75
C GLU A 324 4.11 15.09 -28.80
N ASP A 325 3.61 15.38 -30.01
CA ASP A 325 2.35 16.11 -30.20
C ASP A 325 1.16 15.36 -29.59
N ALA A 326 1.08 14.04 -29.78
CA ALA A 326 -0.04 13.24 -29.31
C ALA A 326 -0.11 13.17 -27.76
N MET A 327 1.03 13.22 -27.08
CA MET A 327 1.08 13.15 -25.61
C MET A 327 0.54 14.44 -24.97
N LEU A 328 0.86 15.61 -25.52
CA LEU A 328 0.40 16.90 -25.00
C LEU A 328 -1.10 17.13 -25.19
N HIS A 329 -1.72 16.45 -26.16
CA HIS A 329 -3.16 16.50 -26.40
C HIS A 329 -3.99 15.70 -25.38
N ILE A 330 -3.37 14.89 -24.51
CA ILE A 330 -4.04 14.17 -23.40
C ILE A 330 -4.41 15.12 -22.26
N LEU A 331 -3.68 16.22 -22.11
CA LEU A 331 -3.90 17.22 -21.07
C LEU A 331 -5.05 18.16 -21.45
N PRO A 332 -5.94 18.53 -20.50
CA PRO A 332 -6.91 19.58 -20.74
C PRO A 332 -6.19 20.91 -21.06
N GLN A 333 -6.84 21.76 -21.86
CA GLN A 333 -6.21 22.91 -22.53
C GLN A 333 -5.47 23.86 -21.57
N ASN A 334 -5.99 24.02 -20.35
CA ASN A 334 -5.36 24.84 -19.30
C ASN A 334 -4.01 24.28 -18.83
N LEU A 335 -3.91 22.97 -18.58
CA LEU A 335 -2.66 22.34 -18.13
C LEU A 335 -1.65 22.23 -19.26
N ARG A 336 -2.11 21.99 -20.50
CA ARG A 336 -1.23 21.96 -21.67
C ARG A 336 -0.54 23.31 -21.90
N ALA A 337 -1.28 24.41 -21.82
CA ALA A 337 -0.72 25.74 -21.99
C ALA A 337 0.36 26.06 -20.94
N GLU A 338 0.14 25.63 -19.69
CA GLU A 338 1.09 25.81 -18.60
C GLU A 338 2.37 24.99 -18.82
N VAL A 339 2.26 23.71 -19.20
CA VAL A 339 3.42 22.84 -19.50
C VAL A 339 4.25 23.38 -20.66
N VAL A 340 3.62 23.76 -21.78
CA VAL A 340 4.32 24.32 -22.94
C VAL A 340 5.01 25.64 -22.59
N SER A 341 4.40 26.47 -21.75
CA SER A 341 5.00 27.74 -21.31
C SER A 341 6.26 27.55 -20.46
N CYS A 342 6.35 26.46 -19.69
CA CYS A 342 7.54 26.12 -18.90
C CYS A 342 8.68 25.62 -19.80
N ASP A 343 8.38 24.79 -20.80
CA ASP A 343 9.38 24.25 -21.73
C ASP A 343 10.08 25.37 -22.53
N ILE A 344 9.30 26.35 -23.01
CA ILE A 344 9.83 27.52 -23.72
C ILE A 344 10.73 28.38 -22.81
N LYS A 345 10.41 28.50 -21.51
CA LYS A 345 11.25 29.24 -20.55
C LYS A 345 12.58 28.54 -20.28
N ASP A 346 12.59 27.21 -20.16
CA ASP A 346 13.82 26.45 -19.96
C ASP A 346 14.75 26.51 -21.17
N ILE A 347 14.19 26.55 -22.39
CA ILE A 347 14.96 26.77 -23.62
C ILE A 347 15.54 28.19 -23.66
N GLY A 348 14.77 29.21 -23.28
CA GLY A 348 15.22 30.61 -23.24
C GLY A 348 16.28 30.91 -22.16
N ILE A 349 16.47 30.03 -21.18
CA ILE A 349 17.53 30.14 -20.15
C ILE A 349 18.80 29.37 -20.55
N ARG A 350 18.69 28.41 -21.48
CA ARG A 350 19.82 27.59 -21.98
C ARG A 350 20.50 28.17 -23.23
N ILE A 351 19.92 29.20 -23.85
CA ILE A 351 20.51 30.01 -24.93
C ILE A 351 21.11 31.26 -24.31
#